data_AF-A0A2I7KG79-F1
#
_entry.id   AF-A0A2I7KG79-F1
#
_cell.length_a   1.000
_cell.length_b   1.000
_cell.length_c   1.000
_cell.angle_alpha   90.00
_cell.angle_beta   90.00
_cell.angle_gamma   90.00
#
_symmetry.space_group_name_H-M   'P 1'
#
loop_
_entity.id
_entity.type
_entity.pdbx_description
1 polymer ?
#
loop_
_entity_poly.entity_id
_entity_poly.type
_entity_poly.pdbx_seq_one_letter_code
_entity_poly.pdbx_strand_id
1 'polypeptide(L)'
;MQEAVLQSQIDETLAASRICDDCGKPRAIHDDRGRTLDTLYGRFRVKAPRLRPCACKTDAVAEKVVLLSPYNAMFPDRSTPKLLRLQAELGSRHSFREAARLLEIFLPFAPQSNTTVRNRLGRIAERLDVADEEYVDKNAGATSSPLTVFLDGAHIRCRPEYQKRHLDVVVGTIENDNMSRRFGLVQQAARSPEKQLRHDLIAQGWDGQSKVIVISDGEPALPNLVRRAVQGPVIHILDWWHISMRVKHIENAVRGLLQAKGFSGLPQLFERPTETLRWNLWHGKVMTAATSLKILEIDCSRLSAETKEGVCSGSVQNDTLRRHVSDFSTCTRR
;
A
#
# COMPACT_ATOMS: atom_id res chain seq x y z
N MET A 1 30.26 -25.56 -15.44
CA MET A 1 29.82 -26.05 -14.11
C MET A 1 28.35 -25.73 -13.85
N GLN A 2 27.94 -24.46 -13.84
CA GLN A 2 26.55 -24.11 -13.49
C GLN A 2 25.47 -24.63 -14.44
N GLU A 3 25.73 -24.62 -15.76
CA GLU A 3 24.82 -25.24 -16.74
C GLU A 3 24.57 -26.72 -16.44
N ALA A 4 25.61 -27.46 -16.07
CA ALA A 4 25.50 -28.87 -15.71
C ALA A 4 24.70 -29.08 -14.42
N VAL A 5 24.89 -28.22 -13.41
CA VAL A 5 24.09 -28.24 -12.18
C VAL A 5 22.61 -27.97 -12.48
N LEU A 6 22.32 -26.96 -13.29
CA LEU A 6 20.94 -26.63 -13.69
C LEU A 6 20.31 -27.76 -14.48
N GLN A 7 21.05 -28.37 -15.41
CA GLN A 7 20.55 -29.51 -16.18
C GLN A 7 20.28 -30.72 -15.29
N SER A 8 21.17 -31.03 -14.34
CA SER A 8 20.94 -32.10 -13.35
C SER A 8 19.66 -31.88 -12.54
N GLN A 9 19.44 -30.67 -12.04
CA GLN A 9 18.23 -30.33 -11.28
C GLN A 9 16.95 -30.49 -12.12
N ILE A 10 17.02 -30.12 -13.40
CA ILE A 10 15.90 -30.30 -14.33
C ILE A 10 15.65 -31.78 -14.60
N ASP A 11 16.71 -32.56 -14.82
CA ASP A 11 16.62 -33.99 -15.13
C ASP A 11 16.08 -34.78 -13.94
N GLU A 12 16.53 -34.46 -12.71
CA GLU A 12 16.01 -35.02 -11.46
C GLU A 12 14.52 -34.72 -11.28
N THR A 13 14.13 -33.46 -11.46
CA THR A 13 12.72 -33.05 -11.31
C THR A 13 11.85 -33.63 -12.40
N LEU A 14 12.37 -33.74 -13.62
CA LEU A 14 11.72 -34.41 -14.73
C LEU A 14 11.51 -35.89 -14.39
N ALA A 15 12.53 -36.59 -13.90
CA ALA A 15 12.44 -37.99 -13.52
C ALA A 15 11.36 -38.21 -12.45
N ALA A 16 11.31 -37.36 -11.42
CA ALA A 16 10.24 -37.38 -10.42
C ALA A 16 8.87 -37.13 -11.06
N SER A 17 8.74 -36.07 -11.87
CA SER A 17 7.48 -35.68 -12.53
C SER A 17 7.01 -36.67 -13.60
N ARG A 18 7.90 -37.56 -14.08
CA ARG A 18 7.52 -38.63 -15.00
C ARG A 18 6.66 -39.67 -14.32
N ILE A 19 6.77 -39.87 -13.01
CA ILE A 19 5.91 -40.82 -12.31
C ILE A 19 4.56 -40.15 -12.04
N CYS A 20 3.46 -40.86 -12.32
CA CYS A 20 2.13 -40.36 -11.99
C CYS A 20 1.83 -40.57 -10.51
N ASP A 21 1.47 -39.52 -9.79
CA ASP A 21 1.17 -39.58 -8.35
C ASP A 21 -0.02 -40.51 -8.01
N ASP A 22 -0.93 -40.73 -8.96
CA ASP A 22 -2.16 -41.51 -8.72
C ASP A 22 -1.96 -43.01 -9.01
N CYS A 23 -1.30 -43.35 -10.12
CA CYS A 23 -1.20 -44.74 -10.58
C CYS A 23 0.24 -45.29 -10.67
N GLY A 24 1.25 -44.47 -10.35
CA GLY A 24 2.67 -44.84 -10.39
C GLY A 24 3.25 -45.07 -11.80
N LYS A 25 2.45 -45.00 -12.87
CA LYS A 25 2.92 -45.26 -14.23
C LYS A 25 3.71 -44.08 -14.82
N PRO A 26 4.74 -44.34 -15.64
CA PRO A 26 5.53 -43.29 -16.26
C PRO A 26 4.73 -42.55 -17.35
N ARG A 27 4.67 -41.23 -17.25
CA ARG A 27 4.17 -40.30 -18.28
C ARG A 27 5.12 -40.29 -19.47
N ALA A 28 4.56 -40.18 -20.68
CA ALA A 28 5.35 -40.08 -21.90
C ALA A 28 5.90 -38.65 -22.09
N ILE A 29 7.13 -38.53 -22.61
CA ILE A 29 7.65 -37.25 -23.08
C ILE A 29 6.96 -36.91 -24.41
N HIS A 30 6.41 -35.70 -24.50
CA HIS A 30 5.78 -35.19 -25.70
C HIS A 30 6.84 -34.64 -26.68
N ASP A 31 7.66 -33.70 -26.21
CA ASP A 31 8.77 -33.12 -26.95
C ASP A 31 9.83 -32.57 -25.99
N ASP A 32 11.07 -32.48 -26.48
CA ASP A 32 12.15 -31.78 -25.81
C ASP A 32 12.45 -30.49 -26.58
N ARG A 33 12.40 -29.36 -25.88
CA ARG A 33 12.77 -28.06 -26.45
C ARG A 33 13.77 -27.38 -25.53
N GLY A 34 14.84 -26.86 -26.14
CA GLY A 34 15.73 -25.95 -25.45
C GLY A 34 14.98 -24.71 -24.94
N ARG A 35 15.32 -24.29 -23.72
CA ARG A 35 14.82 -23.06 -23.09
C ARG A 35 16.00 -22.27 -22.55
N THR A 36 15.95 -20.96 -22.74
CA THR A 36 16.89 -20.05 -22.08
C THR A 36 16.38 -19.74 -20.69
N LEU A 37 17.21 -20.02 -19.68
CA LEU A 37 16.96 -19.80 -18.27
C LEU A 37 17.87 -18.67 -17.77
N ASP A 38 17.27 -17.65 -17.15
CA ASP A 38 18.00 -16.55 -16.53
C ASP A 38 18.36 -16.89 -15.07
N THR A 39 19.63 -16.65 -14.71
CA THR A 39 20.14 -16.88 -13.36
C THR A 39 20.97 -15.70 -12.89
N LEU A 40 21.33 -15.68 -11.60
CA LEU A 40 22.28 -14.70 -11.05
C LEU A 40 23.65 -14.73 -11.73
N TYR A 41 23.99 -15.82 -12.40
CA TYR A 41 25.29 -16.05 -13.01
C TYR A 41 25.20 -16.15 -14.54
N GLY A 42 24.12 -15.64 -15.14
CA GLY A 42 23.96 -15.58 -16.58
C GLY A 42 22.81 -16.42 -17.13
N ARG A 43 22.72 -16.43 -18.46
CA ARG A 43 21.67 -17.10 -19.22
C ARG A 43 22.19 -18.43 -19.74
N PHE A 44 21.51 -19.52 -19.38
CA PHE A 44 21.88 -20.87 -19.78
C PHE A 44 20.79 -21.48 -20.66
N ARG A 45 21.18 -22.21 -21.70
CA ARG A 45 20.23 -22.95 -22.53
C ARG A 45 20.13 -24.37 -22.00
N VAL A 46 18.99 -24.72 -21.42
CA VAL A 46 18.74 -26.03 -20.82
C VAL A 46 17.71 -26.79 -21.62
N LYS A 47 17.76 -28.13 -21.56
CA LYS A 47 16.70 -28.98 -22.09
C LYS A 47 15.51 -28.91 -21.14
N ALA A 48 14.31 -28.71 -21.68
CA ALA A 48 13.09 -28.60 -20.90
C ALA A 48 11.98 -29.44 -21.53
N PRO A 49 11.99 -30.77 -21.29
CA PRO A 49 10.99 -31.67 -21.85
C PRO A 49 9.59 -31.40 -21.29
N ARG A 50 8.59 -31.56 -22.15
CA ARG A 50 7.16 -31.52 -21.76
C ARG A 50 6.61 -32.93 -21.70
N LEU A 51 5.79 -33.21 -20.70
CA LEU A 51 5.17 -34.50 -20.47
C LEU A 51 3.71 -34.49 -20.92
N ARG A 52 3.27 -35.61 -21.48
CA ARG A 52 1.84 -35.86 -21.71
C ARG A 52 1.14 -36.11 -20.37
N PRO A 53 -0.15 -35.76 -20.24
CA PRO A 53 -0.94 -36.22 -19.10
C PRO A 53 -0.94 -37.74 -19.02
N CYS A 54 -1.07 -38.28 -17.82
CA CYS A 54 -1.16 -39.73 -17.64
C CYS A 54 -2.53 -40.22 -18.15
N ALA A 55 -2.57 -41.42 -18.75
CA ALA A 55 -3.80 -42.02 -19.25
C ALA A 55 -4.87 -42.23 -18.15
N CYS A 56 -4.46 -42.35 -16.88
CA CYS A 56 -5.39 -42.46 -15.76
C CYS A 56 -6.09 -41.13 -15.40
N LYS A 57 -5.59 -39.98 -15.90
CA LYS A 57 -6.14 -38.63 -15.68
C LYS A 57 -6.82 -38.04 -16.92
N THR A 58 -6.80 -38.75 -18.04
CA THR A 58 -7.42 -38.27 -19.28
C THR A 58 -8.86 -38.77 -19.36
N ASP A 59 -9.81 -37.89 -19.06
CA ASP A 59 -11.18 -38.05 -19.54
C ASP A 59 -11.18 -37.81 -21.05
N ALA A 60 -11.76 -38.74 -21.81
CA ALA A 60 -11.74 -38.77 -23.27
C ALA A 60 -12.45 -37.58 -23.98
N VAL A 61 -12.90 -36.57 -23.23
CA VAL A 61 -13.78 -35.48 -23.68
C VAL A 61 -13.08 -34.10 -23.71
N ALA A 62 -11.83 -33.99 -23.25
CA ALA A 62 -11.13 -32.70 -23.28
C ALA A 62 -10.52 -32.38 -24.66
N GLU A 63 -11.08 -31.39 -25.36
CA GLU A 63 -10.59 -30.89 -26.67
C GLU A 63 -9.15 -30.33 -26.65
N LYS A 64 -8.52 -30.17 -25.48
CA LYS A 64 -7.16 -29.63 -25.34
C LYS A 64 -6.32 -30.41 -24.34
N VAL A 65 -5.33 -31.15 -24.86
CA VAL A 65 -4.34 -31.86 -24.03
C VAL A 65 -3.43 -30.85 -23.33
N VAL A 66 -3.61 -30.66 -22.02
CA VAL A 66 -2.72 -29.82 -21.21
C VAL A 66 -1.42 -30.58 -20.94
N LEU A 67 -0.34 -30.16 -21.61
CA LEU A 67 0.99 -30.73 -21.39
C LEU A 67 1.56 -30.24 -20.05
N LEU A 68 2.11 -31.17 -19.26
CA LEU A 68 2.81 -30.82 -18.04
C LEU A 68 4.24 -30.38 -18.39
N SER A 69 4.65 -29.24 -17.83
CA SER A 69 6.01 -28.73 -18.01
C SER A 69 6.67 -28.57 -16.63
N PRO A 70 7.33 -29.63 -16.10
CA PRO A 70 8.02 -29.59 -14.80
C PRO A 70 8.98 -28.40 -14.69
N TYR A 71 9.64 -28.06 -15.81
CA TYR A 71 10.48 -26.88 -15.95
C TYR A 71 9.77 -25.57 -15.55
N ASN A 72 8.51 -25.37 -15.95
CA ASN A 72 7.79 -24.13 -15.66
C ASN A 72 7.37 -24.05 -14.18
N ALA A 73 7.19 -25.20 -13.52
CA ALA A 73 6.89 -25.26 -12.09
C ALA A 73 8.11 -24.86 -11.26
N MET A 74 9.31 -25.33 -11.64
CA MET A 74 10.56 -24.96 -10.94
C MET A 74 11.04 -23.55 -11.26
N PHE A 75 10.97 -23.17 -12.54
CA PHE A 75 11.54 -21.93 -13.07
C PHE A 75 10.44 -21.09 -13.72
N PRO A 76 9.51 -20.56 -12.92
CA PRO A 76 8.53 -19.63 -13.43
C PRO A 76 9.24 -18.46 -14.12
N ASP A 77 8.68 -17.99 -15.23
CA ASP A 77 9.23 -16.89 -16.03
C ASP A 77 10.65 -17.11 -16.57
N ARG A 78 11.02 -18.39 -16.71
CA ARG A 78 12.33 -18.83 -17.18
C ARG A 78 13.45 -18.18 -16.36
N SER A 79 13.26 -18.12 -15.06
CA SER A 79 14.22 -17.53 -14.13
C SER A 79 14.36 -18.37 -12.88
N THR A 80 15.55 -18.38 -12.32
CA THR A 80 15.76 -18.95 -10.98
C THR A 80 15.05 -18.13 -9.89
N PRO A 81 14.57 -18.77 -8.81
CA PRO A 81 13.94 -18.07 -7.69
C PRO A 81 14.84 -17.00 -7.06
N LYS A 82 16.16 -17.24 -7.01
CA LYS A 82 17.14 -16.29 -6.46
C LYS A 82 17.20 -14.98 -7.29
N LEU A 83 17.22 -15.09 -8.62
CA LEU A 83 17.18 -13.92 -9.49
C LEU A 83 15.82 -13.20 -9.40
N LEU A 84 14.71 -13.95 -9.36
CA LEU A 84 13.37 -13.37 -9.21
C LEU A 84 13.24 -12.56 -7.91
N ARG A 85 13.75 -13.10 -6.80
CA ARG A 85 13.77 -12.39 -5.51
C ARG A 85 14.54 -11.08 -5.61
N LEU A 86 15.75 -11.10 -6.18
CA LEU A 86 16.57 -9.89 -6.31
C LEU A 86 15.93 -8.85 -7.22
N GLN A 87 15.32 -9.29 -8.33
CA GLN A 87 14.56 -8.42 -9.22
C GLN A 87 13.33 -7.81 -8.54
N ALA A 88 12.62 -8.58 -7.72
CA ALA A 88 11.49 -8.08 -6.95
C ALA A 88 11.92 -7.06 -5.88
N GLU A 89 13.00 -7.35 -5.17
CA GLU A 89 13.54 -6.48 -4.12
C GLU A 89 14.03 -5.14 -4.67
N LEU A 90 14.80 -5.15 -5.77
CA LEU A 90 15.26 -3.92 -6.39
C LEU A 90 14.13 -3.20 -7.11
N GLY A 91 13.22 -3.94 -7.76
CA GLY A 91 12.09 -3.38 -8.49
C GLY A 91 11.03 -2.72 -7.59
N SER A 92 10.94 -3.11 -6.31
CA SER A 92 10.04 -2.49 -5.34
C SER A 92 10.62 -1.24 -4.67
N ARG A 93 11.94 -1.09 -4.65
CA ARG A 93 12.64 0.04 -4.00
C ARG A 93 13.15 1.12 -4.95
N HIS A 94 13.35 0.78 -6.22
CA HIS A 94 13.95 1.67 -7.20
C HIS A 94 13.10 1.76 -8.47
N SER A 95 13.38 2.78 -9.30
CA SER A 95 12.84 2.79 -10.66
C SER A 95 13.31 1.54 -11.42
N PHE A 96 12.49 1.00 -12.33
CA PHE A 96 12.86 -0.23 -13.06
C PHE A 96 14.15 -0.10 -13.88
N ARG A 97 14.51 1.11 -14.33
CA ARG A 97 15.80 1.35 -15.00
C ARG A 97 16.96 1.30 -14.00
N GLU A 98 16.77 1.87 -12.83
CA GLU A 98 17.79 1.85 -11.78
C GLU A 98 17.99 0.43 -11.21
N ALA A 99 16.89 -0.31 -10.99
CA ALA A 99 16.97 -1.71 -10.62
C ALA A 99 17.74 -2.55 -11.66
N ALA A 100 17.46 -2.34 -12.96
CA ALA A 100 18.20 -2.96 -14.04
C ALA A 100 19.70 -2.59 -14.04
N ARG A 101 20.03 -1.30 -13.84
CA ARG A 101 21.40 -0.80 -13.74
C ARG A 101 22.16 -1.41 -12.57
N LEU A 102 21.54 -1.49 -11.38
CA LEU A 102 22.15 -2.12 -10.21
C LEU A 102 22.43 -3.61 -10.44
N LEU A 103 21.51 -4.33 -11.06
CA LEU A 103 21.72 -5.72 -11.44
C LEU A 103 22.89 -5.87 -12.41
N GLU A 104 23.04 -4.96 -13.37
CA GLU A 104 24.15 -4.97 -14.33
C GLU A 104 25.51 -4.66 -13.69
N ILE A 105 25.55 -3.80 -12.67
CA ILE A 105 26.79 -3.47 -11.94
C ILE A 105 27.28 -4.66 -11.11
N PHE A 106 26.37 -5.35 -10.42
CA PHE A 106 26.75 -6.35 -9.41
C PHE A 106 26.69 -7.80 -9.90
N LEU A 107 25.93 -8.09 -10.95
CA LEU A 107 25.85 -9.46 -11.49
C LEU A 107 26.79 -9.63 -12.68
N PRO A 108 27.51 -10.76 -12.76
CA PRO A 108 28.56 -10.95 -13.75
C PRO A 108 28.07 -11.05 -15.20
N PHE A 109 26.76 -11.01 -15.50
CA PHE A 109 26.24 -11.28 -16.84
C PHE A 109 24.93 -10.58 -17.22
N ALA A 110 24.84 -10.33 -18.53
CA ALA A 110 23.72 -9.89 -19.36
C ALA A 110 22.86 -8.74 -18.82
N PRO A 111 22.83 -7.58 -19.51
CA PRO A 111 21.99 -6.45 -19.14
C PRO A 111 20.56 -6.88 -18.90
N GLN A 112 20.03 -6.52 -17.73
CA GLN A 112 18.63 -6.77 -17.40
C GLN A 112 17.79 -5.67 -18.03
N SER A 113 16.77 -6.04 -18.79
CA SER A 113 15.82 -5.05 -19.28
C SER A 113 14.95 -4.56 -18.13
N ASN A 114 14.77 -3.24 -18.02
CA ASN A 114 13.81 -2.63 -17.10
C ASN A 114 12.39 -3.23 -17.28
N THR A 115 12.05 -3.65 -18.49
CA THR A 115 10.75 -4.25 -18.81
C THR A 115 10.65 -5.67 -18.24
N THR A 116 11.75 -6.42 -18.26
CA THR A 116 11.83 -7.75 -17.63
C THR A 116 11.66 -7.66 -16.12
N VAL A 117 12.35 -6.71 -15.48
CA VAL A 117 12.22 -6.46 -14.02
C VAL A 117 10.76 -6.12 -13.68
N ARG A 118 10.16 -5.17 -14.41
CA ARG A 118 8.76 -4.78 -14.23
C ARG A 118 7.79 -5.96 -14.37
N ASN A 119 7.90 -6.73 -15.46
CA ASN A 119 6.97 -7.81 -15.75
C ASN A 119 7.09 -8.97 -14.75
N ARG A 120 8.32 -9.29 -14.31
CA ARG A 120 8.56 -10.32 -13.30
C ARG A 120 8.08 -9.88 -11.93
N LEU A 121 8.32 -8.62 -11.53
CA LEU A 121 7.76 -8.08 -10.29
C LEU A 121 6.24 -8.15 -10.30
N GLY A 122 5.58 -7.75 -11.39
CA GLY A 122 4.13 -7.82 -11.53
C GLY A 122 3.59 -9.25 -11.34
N ARG A 123 4.20 -10.24 -11.98
CA ARG A 123 3.81 -11.65 -11.80
C ARG A 123 4.09 -12.20 -10.41
N ILE A 124 5.13 -11.70 -9.73
CA ILE A 124 5.39 -12.05 -8.33
C ILE A 124 4.30 -11.45 -7.45
N ALA A 125 3.91 -10.19 -7.67
CA ALA A 125 2.79 -9.57 -6.96
C ALA A 125 1.49 -10.36 -7.13
N GLU A 126 1.13 -10.72 -8.37
CA GLU A 126 -0.06 -11.54 -8.65
C GLU A 126 -0.04 -12.90 -7.92
N ARG A 127 1.12 -13.55 -7.83
CA ARG A 127 1.25 -14.82 -7.08
C ARG A 127 1.13 -14.63 -5.58
N LEU A 128 1.62 -13.50 -5.05
CA LEU A 128 1.48 -13.18 -3.64
C LEU A 128 0.02 -12.90 -3.30
N ASP A 129 -0.72 -12.19 -4.16
CA ASP A 129 -2.15 -11.95 -3.97
C ASP A 129 -2.94 -13.28 -3.91
N VAL A 130 -2.69 -14.21 -4.84
CA VAL A 130 -3.34 -15.54 -4.82
C VAL A 130 -2.97 -16.36 -3.59
N ALA A 131 -1.68 -16.39 -3.23
CA ALA A 131 -1.23 -17.14 -2.06
C ALA A 131 -1.80 -16.58 -0.75
N ASP A 132 -2.00 -15.26 -0.71
CA ASP A 132 -2.59 -14.57 0.42
C ASP A 132 -4.10 -14.85 0.52
N GLU A 133 -4.86 -14.80 -0.58
CA GLU A 133 -6.26 -15.26 -0.62
C GLU A 133 -6.40 -16.71 -0.08
N GLU A 134 -5.57 -17.63 -0.56
CA GLU A 134 -5.58 -19.02 -0.08
C GLU A 134 -5.21 -19.16 1.40
N TYR A 135 -4.31 -18.31 1.90
CA TYR A 135 -3.90 -18.33 3.30
C TYR A 135 -5.04 -17.87 4.20
N VAL A 136 -5.77 -16.83 3.80
CA VAL A 136 -6.90 -16.29 4.55
C VAL A 136 -8.03 -17.32 4.61
N ASP A 137 -8.39 -17.94 3.48
CA ASP A 137 -9.44 -18.96 3.43
C ASP A 137 -9.14 -20.15 4.37
N LYS A 138 -7.87 -20.55 4.50
CA LYS A 138 -7.46 -21.68 5.36
C LYS A 138 -7.39 -21.32 6.85
N ASN A 139 -7.14 -20.05 7.18
CA ASN A 139 -6.86 -19.61 8.54
C ASN A 139 -7.91 -18.62 9.09
N ALA A 140 -9.08 -18.53 8.45
CA ALA A 140 -10.19 -17.70 8.90
C ALA A 140 -10.74 -18.21 10.25
N GLY A 141 -10.15 -17.73 11.34
CA GLY A 141 -10.65 -17.89 12.71
C GLY A 141 -11.13 -16.54 13.23
N ALA A 142 -12.43 -16.38 13.41
CA ALA A 142 -13.01 -15.15 13.93
C ALA A 142 -12.67 -14.98 15.42
N THR A 143 -12.23 -13.78 15.79
CA THR A 143 -12.05 -13.32 17.16
C THR A 143 -13.02 -12.18 17.43
N SER A 144 -13.68 -12.16 18.59
CA SER A 144 -14.60 -11.07 18.96
C SER A 144 -13.88 -9.79 19.42
N SER A 145 -12.55 -9.72 19.27
CA SER A 145 -11.77 -8.55 19.67
C SER A 145 -11.97 -7.40 18.68
N PRO A 146 -12.09 -6.15 19.17
CA PRO A 146 -12.20 -4.98 18.31
C PRO A 146 -10.92 -4.82 17.48
N LEU A 147 -11.09 -4.55 16.18
CA LEU A 147 -9.96 -4.28 15.28
C LEU A 147 -9.69 -2.79 15.19
N THR A 148 -8.41 -2.44 15.12
CA THR A 148 -7.97 -1.08 14.82
C THR A 148 -7.35 -1.02 13.43
N VAL A 149 -7.81 -0.11 12.59
CA VAL A 149 -7.33 0.10 11.23
C VAL A 149 -6.69 1.48 11.17
N PHE A 150 -5.38 1.51 10.96
CA PHE A 150 -4.63 2.72 10.66
C PHE A 150 -4.61 2.94 9.15
N LEU A 151 -4.94 4.14 8.67
CA LEU A 151 -4.94 4.49 7.26
C LEU A 151 -4.18 5.79 7.02
N ASP A 152 -3.43 5.80 5.92
CA ASP A 152 -2.85 7.01 5.35
C ASP A 152 -3.07 7.03 3.82
N GLY A 153 -3.20 8.23 3.28
CA GLY A 153 -3.51 8.49 1.88
C GLY A 153 -2.39 9.23 1.18
N ALA A 154 -2.10 8.87 -0.07
CA ALA A 154 -1.15 9.59 -0.90
C ALA A 154 -1.66 9.72 -2.34
N HIS A 155 -1.49 10.91 -2.91
CA HIS A 155 -1.80 11.17 -4.32
C HIS A 155 -0.55 11.00 -5.18
N ILE A 156 -0.55 10.00 -6.05
CA ILE A 156 0.52 9.78 -7.02
C ILE A 156 0.09 10.34 -8.37
N ARG A 157 0.92 11.18 -8.98
CA ARG A 157 0.63 11.74 -10.31
C ARG A 157 0.55 10.62 -11.36
N CYS A 158 -0.54 10.59 -12.12
CA CYS A 158 -0.69 9.69 -13.25
C CYS A 158 0.28 10.06 -14.38
N ARG A 159 0.53 9.09 -15.26
CA ARG A 159 1.18 9.42 -16.53
C ARG A 159 0.25 10.25 -17.42
N PRO A 160 0.78 11.13 -18.28
CA PRO A 160 -0.02 12.00 -19.13
C PRO A 160 -1.00 11.27 -20.07
N GLU A 161 -0.71 10.01 -20.41
CA GLU A 161 -1.53 9.20 -21.32
C GLU A 161 -2.84 8.72 -20.67
N TYR A 162 -2.98 8.84 -19.34
CA TYR A 162 -4.22 8.52 -18.64
C TYR A 162 -5.11 9.75 -18.49
N GLN A 163 -6.42 9.58 -18.62
CA GLN A 163 -7.41 10.66 -18.47
C GLN A 163 -7.47 11.25 -17.05
N LYS A 164 -6.95 10.54 -16.04
CA LYS A 164 -6.90 11.00 -14.64
C LYS A 164 -5.57 11.69 -14.34
N ARG A 165 -5.60 12.75 -13.53
CA ARG A 165 -4.38 13.48 -13.10
C ARG A 165 -3.62 12.78 -11.98
N HIS A 166 -4.32 12.10 -11.07
CA HIS A 166 -3.76 11.45 -9.88
C HIS A 166 -4.39 10.07 -9.64
N LEU A 167 -3.61 9.18 -9.03
CA LEU A 167 -4.02 7.92 -8.42
C LEU A 167 -4.02 8.12 -6.90
N ASP A 168 -5.06 7.64 -6.24
CA ASP A 168 -5.20 7.72 -4.79
C ASP A 168 -4.77 6.38 -4.23
N VAL A 169 -3.61 6.41 -3.57
CA VAL A 169 -3.01 5.26 -2.91
C VAL A 169 -3.39 5.32 -1.44
N VAL A 170 -3.94 4.22 -0.94
CA VAL A 170 -4.21 4.04 0.47
C VAL A 170 -3.24 2.99 0.97
N VAL A 171 -2.55 3.30 2.06
CA VAL A 171 -1.76 2.34 2.81
C VAL A 171 -2.35 2.24 4.21
N GLY A 172 -2.31 1.05 4.78
CA GLY A 172 -2.89 0.86 6.09
C GLY A 172 -2.35 -0.35 6.82
N THR A 173 -2.66 -0.38 8.11
CA THR A 173 -2.37 -1.51 8.98
C THR A 173 -3.64 -1.87 9.74
N ILE A 174 -3.98 -3.16 9.76
CA ILE A 174 -5.05 -3.71 10.58
C ILE A 174 -4.38 -4.42 11.74
N GLU A 175 -4.77 -4.06 12.96
CA GLU A 175 -4.18 -4.56 14.19
C GLU A 175 -5.24 -5.08 15.16
N ASN A 176 -4.89 -6.17 15.82
CA ASN A 176 -5.55 -6.70 17.01
C ASN A 176 -4.48 -7.01 18.07
N ASP A 177 -4.87 -7.53 19.24
CA ASP A 177 -3.94 -7.77 20.36
C ASP A 177 -2.75 -8.70 20.02
N ASN A 178 -2.89 -9.56 18.99
CA ASN A 178 -1.93 -10.62 18.67
C ASN A 178 -1.40 -10.55 17.23
N MET A 179 -2.02 -9.76 16.35
CA MET A 179 -1.78 -9.75 14.91
C MET A 179 -1.74 -8.34 14.37
N SER A 180 -0.83 -8.12 13.41
CA SER A 180 -0.71 -6.86 12.67
C SER A 180 -0.46 -7.18 11.19
N ARG A 181 -1.30 -6.64 10.32
CA ARG A 181 -1.24 -6.85 8.87
C ARG A 181 -1.23 -5.51 8.15
N ARG A 182 -0.25 -5.34 7.28
CA ARG A 182 -0.13 -4.15 6.42
C ARG A 182 -0.74 -4.44 5.07
N PHE A 183 -1.39 -3.45 4.49
CA PHE A 183 -1.95 -3.52 3.15
C PHE A 183 -1.73 -2.19 2.41
N GLY A 184 -1.80 -2.26 1.08
CA GLY A 184 -1.74 -1.10 0.22
C GLY A 184 -2.61 -1.32 -1.00
N LEU A 185 -3.44 -0.35 -1.35
CA LEU A 185 -4.33 -0.42 -2.50
C LEU A 185 -4.40 0.92 -3.24
N VAL A 186 -4.67 0.84 -4.53
CA VAL A 186 -4.96 2.02 -5.36
C VAL A 186 -6.46 2.02 -5.62
N GLN A 187 -7.16 3.02 -5.07
CA GLN A 187 -8.63 3.04 -5.07
C GLN A 187 -9.21 2.93 -6.49
N GLN A 188 -8.54 3.51 -7.48
CA GLN A 188 -8.99 3.49 -8.87
C GLN A 188 -8.61 2.23 -9.65
N ALA A 189 -7.66 1.43 -9.17
CA ALA A 189 -7.17 0.25 -9.87
C ALA A 189 -7.73 -1.07 -9.30
N ALA A 190 -8.07 -1.08 -8.01
CA ALA A 190 -8.70 -2.24 -7.40
C ALA A 190 -10.12 -2.45 -7.98
N ARG A 191 -10.47 -3.70 -8.30
CA ARG A 191 -11.82 -4.07 -8.79
C ARG A 191 -12.91 -3.71 -7.78
N SER A 192 -12.60 -3.81 -6.49
CA SER A 192 -13.45 -3.42 -5.37
C SER A 192 -12.58 -3.22 -4.13
N PRO A 193 -12.10 -1.98 -3.87
CA PRO A 193 -11.28 -1.64 -2.70
C PRO A 193 -11.90 -2.10 -1.38
N GLU A 194 -13.21 -1.94 -1.24
CA GLU A 194 -13.96 -2.32 -0.05
C GLU A 194 -14.01 -3.84 0.17
N LYS A 195 -14.09 -4.65 -0.90
CA LYS A 195 -14.07 -6.11 -0.77
C LYS A 195 -12.69 -6.60 -0.36
N GLN A 196 -11.63 -6.02 -0.93
CA GLN A 196 -10.25 -6.34 -0.54
C GLN A 196 -10.02 -6.01 0.94
N LEU A 197 -10.39 -4.80 1.39
CA LEU A 197 -10.28 -4.44 2.78
C LEU A 197 -11.13 -5.33 3.70
N ARG A 198 -12.34 -5.71 3.26
CA ARG A 198 -13.18 -6.65 4.02
C ARG A 198 -12.52 -8.02 4.17
N HIS A 199 -11.90 -8.52 3.11
CA HIS A 199 -11.13 -9.76 3.14
C HIS A 199 -9.95 -9.66 4.11
N ASP A 200 -9.21 -8.55 4.07
CA ASP A 200 -8.11 -8.29 5.01
C ASP A 200 -8.57 -8.19 6.47
N LEU A 201 -9.77 -7.64 6.73
CA LEU A 201 -10.35 -7.60 8.07
C LEU A 201 -10.69 -9.01 8.57
N ILE A 202 -11.34 -9.84 7.75
CA ILE A 202 -11.68 -11.23 8.08
C ILE A 202 -10.40 -12.05 8.32
N ALA A 203 -9.37 -11.82 7.51
CA ALA A 203 -8.04 -12.41 7.69
C ALA A 203 -7.36 -12.04 9.02
N GLN A 204 -7.74 -10.91 9.62
CA GLN A 204 -7.27 -10.48 10.94
C GLN A 204 -8.24 -10.87 12.06
N GLY A 205 -9.15 -11.79 11.79
CA GLY A 205 -10.08 -12.34 12.78
C GLY A 205 -11.33 -11.50 12.98
N TRP A 206 -11.70 -10.62 12.05
CA TRP A 206 -12.97 -9.90 12.15
C TRP A 206 -14.16 -10.86 11.99
N ASP A 207 -15.08 -10.87 12.96
CA ASP A 207 -16.28 -11.70 12.98
C ASP A 207 -17.45 -11.16 12.11
N GLY A 208 -17.28 -9.99 11.50
CA GLY A 208 -18.31 -9.35 10.69
C GLY A 208 -19.30 -8.47 11.46
N GLN A 209 -19.24 -8.45 12.80
CA GLN A 209 -20.18 -7.70 13.66
C GLN A 209 -19.46 -6.77 14.64
N SER A 210 -18.28 -7.18 15.09
CA SER A 210 -17.42 -6.47 16.01
C SER A 210 -17.06 -5.10 15.44
N LYS A 211 -16.97 -4.14 16.36
CA LYS A 211 -16.67 -2.76 16.06
C LYS A 211 -15.26 -2.61 15.52
N VAL A 212 -15.13 -1.78 14.48
CA VAL A 212 -13.84 -1.40 13.90
C VAL A 212 -13.51 0.04 14.27
N ILE A 213 -12.33 0.25 14.85
CA ILE A 213 -11.77 1.56 15.13
C ILE A 213 -10.89 1.94 13.92
N VAL A 214 -11.06 3.14 13.40
CA VAL A 214 -10.30 3.66 12.28
C VAL A 214 -9.51 4.86 12.76
N ILE A 215 -8.21 4.83 12.58
CA ILE A 215 -7.31 5.94 12.84
C ILE A 215 -6.81 6.40 11.48
N SER A 216 -7.22 7.58 11.05
CA SER A 216 -6.78 8.14 9.78
C SER A 216 -6.59 9.65 9.89
N ASP A 217 -6.16 10.24 8.80
CA ASP A 217 -6.26 11.68 8.64
C ASP A 217 -7.73 12.13 8.65
N GLY A 218 -7.93 13.45 8.55
CA GLY A 218 -9.28 14.01 8.49
C GLY A 218 -9.95 13.90 7.12
N GLU A 219 -9.35 13.20 6.14
CA GLU A 219 -9.94 13.03 4.81
C GLU A 219 -11.13 12.06 4.90
N PRO A 220 -12.34 12.45 4.47
CA PRO A 220 -13.51 11.59 4.58
C PRO A 220 -13.42 10.29 3.79
N ALA A 221 -12.60 10.24 2.73
CA ALA A 221 -12.48 9.10 1.83
C ALA A 221 -11.98 7.84 2.55
N LEU A 222 -11.01 7.98 3.45
CA LEU A 222 -10.37 6.88 4.18
C LEU A 222 -11.32 6.17 5.15
N PRO A 223 -11.96 6.84 6.13
CA PRO A 223 -12.91 6.17 7.01
C PRO A 223 -14.17 5.72 6.25
N ASN A 224 -14.55 6.38 5.15
CA ASN A 224 -15.66 5.91 4.31
C ASN A 224 -15.33 4.61 3.58
N LEU A 225 -14.08 4.37 3.19
CA LEU A 225 -13.64 3.08 2.65
C LEU A 225 -13.86 1.96 3.68
N VAL A 226 -13.48 2.18 4.94
CA VAL A 226 -13.70 1.21 6.02
C VAL A 226 -15.19 0.99 6.28
N ARG A 227 -15.99 2.07 6.33
CA ARG A 227 -17.46 1.95 6.49
C ARG A 227 -18.10 1.10 5.39
N ARG A 228 -17.65 1.23 4.14
CA ARG A 228 -18.15 0.41 3.02
C ARG A 228 -17.72 -1.06 3.13
N ALA A 229 -16.51 -1.33 3.63
CA ALA A 229 -16.01 -2.68 3.84
C ALA A 229 -16.71 -3.39 5.01
N VAL A 230 -16.92 -2.66 6.11
CA VAL A 230 -17.48 -3.16 7.37
C VAL A 230 -19.01 -3.28 7.30
N GLN A 231 -19.71 -2.26 6.78
CA GLN A 231 -21.18 -2.20 6.77
C GLN A 231 -21.79 -2.40 8.17
N GLY A 232 -21.14 -1.80 9.17
CA GLY A 232 -21.42 -2.00 10.59
C GLY A 232 -20.79 -0.90 11.46
N PRO A 233 -20.62 -1.12 12.77
CA PRO A 233 -20.17 -0.09 13.70
C PRO A 233 -18.70 0.29 13.45
N VAL A 234 -18.47 1.53 13.00
CA VAL A 234 -17.15 2.11 12.78
C VAL A 234 -16.99 3.38 13.62
N ILE A 235 -15.92 3.44 14.43
CA ILE A 235 -15.49 4.69 15.07
C ILE A 235 -14.27 5.22 14.33
N HIS A 236 -14.33 6.48 13.95
CA HIS A 236 -13.19 7.18 13.35
C HIS A 236 -12.56 8.10 14.39
N ILE A 237 -11.24 7.99 14.56
CA ILE A 237 -10.40 8.80 15.42
C ILE A 237 -9.34 9.46 14.51
N LEU A 238 -9.09 10.74 14.74
CA LEU A 238 -8.04 11.45 14.01
C LEU A 238 -6.65 11.02 14.51
N ASP A 239 -5.75 10.77 13.57
CA ASP A 239 -4.36 10.46 13.86
C ASP A 239 -3.66 11.62 14.59
N TRP A 240 -2.91 11.28 15.64
CA TRP A 240 -2.17 12.20 16.49
C TRP A 240 -1.09 12.96 15.72
N TRP A 241 -0.45 12.34 14.72
CA TRP A 241 0.52 13.03 13.87
C TRP A 241 -0.16 14.13 13.06
N HIS A 242 -1.30 13.82 12.45
CA HIS A 242 -2.12 14.76 11.70
C HIS A 242 -2.67 15.89 12.59
N ILE A 243 -3.10 15.59 13.81
CA ILE A 243 -3.48 16.60 14.81
C ILE A 243 -2.29 17.53 15.09
N SER A 244 -1.09 16.98 15.31
CA SER A 244 0.12 17.77 15.56
C SER A 244 0.49 18.66 14.38
N MET A 245 0.36 18.16 13.15
CA MET A 245 0.58 18.92 11.92
C MET A 245 -0.39 20.09 11.79
N ARG A 246 -1.67 19.90 12.11
CA ARG A 246 -2.66 20.99 12.11
C ARG A 246 -2.36 22.06 13.14
N VAL A 247 -1.96 21.66 14.35
CA VAL A 247 -1.49 22.61 15.37
C VAL A 247 -0.24 23.35 14.86
N LYS A 248 0.68 22.67 14.18
CA LYS A 248 1.87 23.29 13.60
C LYS A 248 1.53 24.31 12.51
N HIS A 249 0.50 24.07 11.70
CA HIS A 249 0.02 25.04 10.72
C HIS A 249 -0.51 26.32 11.39
N ILE A 250 -1.28 26.17 12.47
CA ILE A 250 -1.76 27.32 13.28
C ILE A 250 -0.57 28.08 13.87
N GLU A 251 0.39 27.40 14.48
CA GLU A 251 1.62 28.01 15.04
C GLU A 251 2.40 28.80 14.00
N ASN A 252 2.61 28.21 12.82
CA ASN A 252 3.33 28.86 11.73
C ASN A 252 2.55 30.06 11.18
N ALA A 253 1.22 29.96 11.09
CA ALA A 253 0.35 31.03 10.63
C ALA A 253 0.32 32.21 11.61
N VAL A 254 0.22 31.95 12.92
CA VAL A 254 0.33 32.99 13.95
C VAL A 254 1.70 33.67 13.89
N ARG A 255 2.79 32.90 13.82
CA ARG A 255 4.14 33.48 13.69
C ARG A 255 4.25 34.36 12.44
N GLY A 256 3.71 33.90 11.30
CA GLY A 256 3.68 34.67 10.06
C GLY A 256 2.84 35.96 10.17
N LEU A 257 1.70 35.91 10.87
CA LEU A 257 0.83 37.06 11.11
C LEU A 257 1.53 38.12 11.98
N LEU A 258 2.19 37.71 13.06
CA LEU A 258 2.88 38.62 13.98
C LEU A 258 4.13 39.26 13.36
N GLN A 259 4.74 38.59 12.39
CA GLN A 259 5.88 39.12 11.63
C GLN A 259 5.45 39.94 10.40
N ALA A 260 4.15 40.03 10.10
CA ALA A 260 3.65 40.79 8.96
C ALA A 260 3.87 42.29 9.18
N LYS A 261 4.37 42.98 8.15
CA LYS A 261 4.58 44.43 8.21
C LYS A 261 3.23 45.12 8.45
N GLY A 262 3.14 45.99 9.45
CA GLY A 262 1.89 46.72 9.73
C GLY A 262 0.84 45.92 10.50
N PHE A 263 1.17 44.77 11.10
CA PHE A 263 0.27 44.11 12.05
C PHE A 263 -0.20 45.11 13.13
N SER A 264 -1.52 45.33 13.20
CA SER A 264 -2.16 46.32 14.08
C SER A 264 -2.82 45.71 15.31
N GLY A 265 -2.88 44.38 15.39
CA GLY A 265 -3.53 43.67 16.51
C GLY A 265 -2.65 43.57 17.76
N LEU A 266 -3.22 43.00 18.83
CA LEU A 266 -2.49 42.68 20.05
C LEU A 266 -1.86 41.28 19.94
N PRO A 267 -0.51 41.13 19.95
CA PRO A 267 0.15 39.83 19.79
C PRO A 267 -0.33 38.76 20.79
N GLN A 268 -0.58 39.16 22.04
CA GLN A 268 -0.94 38.26 23.12
C GLN A 268 -2.29 37.54 22.90
N LEU A 269 -3.18 38.11 22.08
CA LEU A 269 -4.45 37.48 21.70
C LEU A 269 -4.24 36.25 20.80
N PHE A 270 -3.14 36.21 20.06
CA PHE A 270 -2.82 35.11 19.14
C PHE A 270 -1.78 34.15 19.73
N GLU A 271 -0.75 34.65 20.42
CA GLU A 271 0.33 33.81 20.97
C GLU A 271 -0.16 32.86 22.06
N ARG A 272 -0.85 33.40 23.09
CA ARG A 272 -1.23 32.60 24.28
C ARG A 272 -2.14 31.40 23.95
N PRO A 273 -3.22 31.56 23.14
CA PRO A 273 -4.06 30.43 22.78
C PRO A 273 -3.30 29.38 21.95
N THR A 274 -2.34 29.81 21.12
CA THR A 274 -1.57 28.93 20.24
C THR A 274 -0.48 28.16 21.00
N GLU A 275 0.26 28.80 21.91
CA GLU A 275 1.29 28.16 22.75
C GLU A 275 0.72 27.03 23.62
N THR A 276 -0.48 27.25 24.16
CA THR A 276 -1.12 26.29 25.06
C THR A 276 -1.93 25.22 24.33
N LEU A 277 -2.21 25.40 23.02
CA LEU A 277 -3.08 24.52 22.24
C LEU A 277 -2.59 23.07 22.23
N ARG A 278 -1.30 22.85 21.91
CA ARG A 278 -0.72 21.50 21.87
C ARG A 278 -0.78 20.85 23.26
N TRP A 279 -0.38 21.59 24.29
CA TRP A 279 -0.38 21.07 25.65
C TRP A 279 -1.80 20.66 26.10
N ASN A 280 -2.81 21.50 25.85
CA ASN A 280 -4.19 21.20 26.19
C ASN A 280 -4.71 19.93 25.49
N LEU A 281 -4.43 19.76 24.19
CA LEU A 281 -4.82 18.58 23.44
C LEU A 281 -4.16 17.30 23.98
N TRP A 282 -2.87 17.34 24.31
CA TRP A 282 -2.11 16.18 24.79
C TRP A 282 -2.49 15.75 26.22
N HIS A 283 -3.09 16.66 26.99
CA HIS A 283 -3.58 16.38 28.35
C HIS A 283 -5.09 16.13 28.40
N GLY A 284 -5.73 15.86 27.25
CA GLY A 284 -7.17 15.58 27.19
C GLY A 284 -8.07 16.77 27.51
N LYS A 285 -7.53 18.01 27.57
CA LYS A 285 -8.30 19.24 27.80
C LYS A 285 -8.95 19.73 26.51
N VAL A 286 -9.73 18.85 25.88
CA VAL A 286 -10.34 19.06 24.56
C VAL A 286 -11.23 20.30 24.55
N MET A 287 -12.02 20.53 25.60
CA MET A 287 -12.87 21.72 25.71
C MET A 287 -12.06 23.01 25.80
N THR A 288 -10.93 23.01 26.52
CA THR A 288 -10.04 24.18 26.62
C THR A 288 -9.36 24.46 25.28
N ALA A 289 -8.91 23.42 24.57
CA ALA A 289 -8.37 23.54 23.22
C ALA A 289 -9.41 24.09 22.23
N ALA A 290 -10.64 23.57 22.27
CA ALA A 290 -11.74 24.05 21.44
C ALA A 290 -12.10 25.51 21.72
N THR A 291 -12.09 25.94 22.98
CA THR A 291 -12.28 27.35 23.36
C THR A 291 -11.14 28.22 22.83
N SER A 292 -9.90 27.76 22.92
CA SER A 292 -8.73 28.48 22.40
C SER A 292 -8.83 28.70 20.89
N LEU A 293 -9.28 27.69 20.13
CA LEU A 293 -9.53 27.81 18.69
C LEU A 293 -10.65 28.79 18.37
N LYS A 294 -11.76 28.77 19.13
CA LYS A 294 -12.85 29.75 18.96
C LYS A 294 -12.40 31.18 19.22
N ILE A 295 -11.56 31.40 20.24
CA ILE A 295 -11.00 32.73 20.53
C ILE A 295 -10.16 33.20 19.35
N LEU A 296 -9.25 32.36 18.84
CA LEU A 296 -8.45 32.68 17.65
C LEU A 296 -9.34 33.02 16.44
N GLU A 297 -10.44 32.30 16.22
CA GLU A 297 -11.38 32.57 15.13
C GLU A 297 -12.07 33.95 15.26
N ILE A 298 -12.48 34.31 16.49
CA ILE A 298 -13.08 35.62 16.80
C ILE A 298 -12.06 36.73 16.56
N ASP A 299 -10.83 36.59 17.07
CA ASP A 299 -9.81 37.62 16.97
C ASP A 299 -9.30 37.79 15.53
N CYS A 300 -9.20 36.71 14.75
CA CYS A 300 -8.97 36.79 13.30
C CYS A 300 -10.06 37.62 12.61
N SER A 301 -11.32 37.39 12.98
CA SER A 301 -12.48 38.08 12.38
C SER A 301 -12.52 39.57 12.75
N ARG A 302 -12.13 39.92 13.97
CA ARG A 302 -11.97 41.32 14.42
C ARG A 302 -10.86 42.02 13.63
N LEU A 303 -9.70 41.40 13.53
CA LEU A 303 -8.57 41.95 12.78
C LEU A 303 -8.93 42.17 11.31
N SER A 304 -9.73 41.27 10.71
CA SER A 304 -10.27 41.43 9.34
C SER A 304 -11.24 42.61 9.19
N ALA A 305 -12.01 42.95 10.24
CA ALA A 305 -12.95 44.08 10.20
C ALA A 305 -12.18 45.40 10.24
N GLU A 306 -11.17 45.50 11.11
CA GLU A 306 -10.27 46.65 11.20
C GLU A 306 -9.47 46.88 9.91
N THR A 307 -9.15 45.80 9.17
CA THR A 307 -8.44 45.91 7.87
C THR A 307 -9.31 46.37 6.70
N LYS A 308 -10.64 46.32 6.81
CA LYS A 308 -11.52 46.83 5.75
C LYS A 308 -11.64 48.36 5.79
N GLU A 309 -11.27 48.98 6.90
CA GLU A 309 -11.28 50.44 7.10
C GLU A 309 -9.94 51.10 6.74
N GLY A 310 -8.90 50.32 6.37
CA GLY A 310 -7.62 50.82 5.88
C GLY A 310 -6.70 49.73 5.31
N VAL A 311 -5.87 50.05 4.31
CA VAL A 311 -4.96 49.10 3.65
C VAL A 311 -3.89 48.61 4.63
N CYS A 312 -4.03 47.39 5.14
CA CYS A 312 -3.05 46.79 6.03
C CYS A 312 -2.41 45.53 5.42
N SER A 313 -1.07 45.50 5.43
CA SER A 313 -0.24 44.39 4.96
C SER A 313 -0.18 43.22 5.94
N GLY A 314 -1.33 42.57 6.18
CA GLY A 314 -1.42 41.35 6.99
C GLY A 314 -2.65 40.48 6.69
N SER A 315 -3.47 40.90 5.72
CA SER A 315 -4.74 40.23 5.37
C SER A 315 -4.53 38.79 4.90
N VAL A 316 -3.49 38.53 4.10
CA VAL A 316 -3.18 37.19 3.59
C VAL A 316 -2.81 36.22 4.72
N GLN A 317 -2.01 36.68 5.69
CA GLN A 317 -1.60 35.89 6.85
C GLN A 317 -2.79 35.63 7.79
N ASN A 318 -3.64 36.63 8.00
CA ASN A 318 -4.86 36.48 8.81
C ASN A 318 -5.85 35.49 8.15
N ASP A 319 -6.07 35.60 6.83
CA ASP A 319 -6.90 34.64 6.08
C ASP A 319 -6.35 33.22 6.15
N THR A 320 -5.02 33.07 6.11
CA THR A 320 -4.35 31.77 6.26
C THR A 320 -4.57 31.18 7.65
N LEU A 321 -4.39 31.98 8.71
CA LEU A 321 -4.68 31.55 10.09
C LEU A 321 -6.14 31.14 10.26
N ARG A 322 -7.07 31.96 9.75
CA ARG A 322 -8.51 31.71 9.83
C ARG A 322 -8.90 30.39 9.16
N ARG A 323 -8.35 30.07 7.98
CA ARG A 323 -8.57 28.77 7.32
C ARG A 323 -8.10 27.62 8.21
N HIS A 324 -6.87 27.66 8.71
CA HIS A 324 -6.34 26.58 9.56
C HIS A 324 -7.13 26.39 10.86
N VAL A 325 -7.59 27.47 11.50
CA VAL A 325 -8.40 27.40 12.72
C VAL A 325 -9.78 26.79 12.43
N SER A 326 -10.41 27.17 11.32
CA SER A 326 -11.71 26.63 10.89
C SER A 326 -11.64 25.15 10.53
N ASP A 327 -10.63 24.77 9.74
CA ASP A 327 -10.36 23.38 9.32
C ASP A 327 -10.10 22.46 10.53
N PHE A 328 -9.45 22.99 11.57
CA PHE A 328 -9.19 22.22 12.78
C PHE A 328 -10.44 22.11 13.68
N SER A 329 -11.20 23.20 13.82
CA SER A 329 -12.41 23.24 14.65
C SER A 329 -13.54 22.35 14.13
N THR A 330 -13.63 22.15 12.81
CA THR A 330 -14.58 21.22 12.20
C THR A 330 -14.24 19.75 12.47
N CYS A 331 -12.96 19.45 12.68
CA CYS A 331 -12.47 18.10 12.98
C CYS A 331 -12.61 17.72 14.46
N THR A 332 -12.59 18.68 15.39
CA THR A 332 -12.81 18.40 16.83
C THR A 332 -14.28 18.22 17.23
N ARG A 333 -15.24 18.45 16.32
CA ARG A 333 -16.69 18.33 16.58
C ARG A 333 -17.30 17.01 16.09
N ARG A 334 -16.52 16.14 15.45
CA ARG A 334 -16.94 14.83 14.93
C ARG A 334 -16.30 13.73 15.74
#